data_AF-A0A931MDS5-F1
#
_entry.id   AF-A0A931MDS5-F1
#
_cell.length_a   1.000
_cell.length_b   1.000
_cell.length_c   1.000
_cell.angle_alpha   90.00
_cell.angle_beta   90.00
_cell.angle_gamma   90.00
#
_symmetry.space_group_name_H-M   'P 1'
#
loop_
_entity.id
_entity.type
_entity.pdbx_description
1 polymer ?
#
loop_
_entity_poly.entity_id
_entity_poly.type
_entity_poly.pdbx_seq_one_letter_code
_entity_poly.pdbx_strand_id
1 'polypeptide(L)'
;MFERFQNYLIEQGYSLRTPLGKPSTVFDYSNRIQTICDRENVSINQLADNIAHFIQKYDAFGLEAEFGRRSHSAYINALRRFEEFINIK
;
A
#
# COMPACT_ATOMS: atom_id res chain seq x y z
N MET A 1 0.47 -7.45 -10.62
CA MET A 1 1.15 -6.45 -9.75
C MET A 1 1.02 -6.79 -8.27
N PHE A 2 -0.19 -7.07 -7.77
CA PHE A 2 -0.42 -7.40 -6.35
C PHE A 2 0.37 -8.60 -5.84
N GLU A 3 0.42 -9.71 -6.58
CA GLU A 3 1.21 -10.89 -6.15
C GLU A 3 2.70 -10.57 -6.04
N ARG A 4 3.25 -9.79 -6.97
CA ARG A 4 4.64 -9.33 -6.91
C ARG A 4 4.89 -8.42 -5.71
N PHE A 5 3.96 -7.54 -5.39
CA PHE A 5 4.03 -6.70 -4.20
C PHE A 5 3.94 -7.54 -2.91
N GLN A 6 3.08 -8.55 -2.87
CA GLN A 6 2.99 -9.47 -1.73
C GLN A 6 4.31 -10.21 -1.52
N ASN A 7 4.91 -10.74 -2.60
CA ASN A 7 6.21 -11.40 -2.55
C ASN A 7 7.30 -10.45 -2.03
N TYR A 8 7.33 -9.20 -2.53
CA TYR A 8 8.23 -8.19 -2.01
C TYR A 8 8.06 -7.98 -0.49
N LEU A 9 6.82 -7.85 -0.01
CA LEU A 9 6.57 -7.67 1.42
C LEU A 9 7.06 -8.88 2.23
N ILE A 10 6.89 -10.10 1.72
CA ILE A 10 7.44 -11.31 2.36
C ILE A 10 8.96 -11.25 2.43
N GLU A 11 9.62 -10.84 1.34
CA GLU A 11 11.08 -10.69 1.28
C GLU A 11 11.59 -9.61 2.25
N GLN A 12 10.80 -8.57 2.51
CA GLN A 12 11.08 -7.56 3.55
C GLN A 12 10.80 -8.05 4.98
N GLY A 13 10.38 -9.31 5.16
CA GLY A 13 10.13 -9.91 6.47
C GLY A 13 8.73 -9.64 7.03
N TYR A 14 7.79 -9.14 6.24
CA TYR A 14 6.40 -9.00 6.68
C TYR A 14 5.69 -10.34 6.77
N SER A 15 4.92 -10.51 7.84
CA SER A 15 4.18 -11.75 8.07
C SER A 15 3.02 -11.93 7.09
N LEU A 16 2.91 -13.13 6.52
CA LEU A 16 1.72 -13.59 5.78
C LEU A 16 0.53 -13.81 6.71
N ARG A 17 0.80 -14.42 7.87
CA ARG A 17 -0.20 -14.79 8.87
C ARG A 17 0.22 -14.37 10.27
N THR A 18 -0.75 -14.07 11.11
CA THR A 18 -0.56 -13.91 12.56
C THR A 18 -0.34 -15.29 13.21
N PRO A 19 0.14 -15.37 14.47
CA PRO A 19 0.26 -16.63 15.19
C PRO A 19 -1.05 -17.45 15.28
N LEU A 20 -2.19 -16.78 15.15
CA LEU A 20 -3.54 -17.38 15.14
C LEU A 20 -4.03 -17.73 13.71
N GLY A 21 -3.16 -17.68 12.70
CA GLY A 21 -3.45 -18.07 11.32
C GLY A 21 -4.21 -17.05 10.48
N LYS A 22 -4.53 -15.86 11.02
CA LYS A 22 -5.24 -14.79 10.28
C LYS A 22 -4.30 -14.07 9.30
N PRO A 23 -4.78 -13.55 8.16
CA PRO A 23 -3.98 -12.70 7.28
C PRO A 23 -3.32 -11.56 8.06
N SER A 24 -2.04 -11.30 7.80
CA SER A 24 -1.25 -10.26 8.46
C SER A 24 -0.77 -9.21 7.44
N THR A 25 0.37 -8.58 7.68
CA THR A 25 0.79 -7.33 7.03
C THR A 25 0.88 -7.42 5.51
N VAL A 26 1.24 -8.58 4.95
CA VAL A 26 1.33 -8.79 3.49
C VAL A 26 -0.03 -8.58 2.80
N PHE A 27 -1.08 -9.20 3.32
CA PHE A 27 -2.44 -9.06 2.78
C PHE A 27 -3.04 -7.70 3.15
N ASP A 28 -2.76 -7.24 4.37
CA ASP A 28 -3.21 -5.96 4.90
C ASP A 28 -2.80 -4.78 4.01
N TYR A 29 -1.52 -4.73 3.61
CA TYR A 29 -1.01 -3.66 2.76
C TYR A 29 -1.49 -3.79 1.32
N SER A 30 -1.55 -5.01 0.79
CA SER A 30 -2.09 -5.26 -0.56
C SER A 30 -3.54 -4.81 -0.70
N ASN A 31 -4.38 -5.13 0.30
CA ASN A 31 -5.79 -4.72 0.30
C ASN A 31 -5.95 -3.20 0.42
N ARG A 32 -5.04 -2.50 1.10
CA ARG A 32 -5.06 -1.03 1.17
C ARG A 32 -4.72 -0.39 -0.15
N ILE A 33 -3.72 -0.93 -0.86
CA ILE A 33 -3.41 -0.46 -2.22
C ILE A 33 -4.61 -0.68 -3.14
N GLN A 34 -5.28 -1.84 -3.06
CA GLN A 34 -6.51 -2.08 -3.81
C GLN A 34 -7.61 -1.07 -3.44
N THR A 35 -7.82 -0.82 -2.15
CA THR A 35 -8.81 0.17 -1.66
C THR A 35 -8.54 1.57 -2.21
N ILE A 36 -7.27 1.98 -2.30
CA ILE A 36 -6.89 3.27 -2.88
C ILE A 36 -7.15 3.27 -4.40
N CYS A 37 -6.79 2.19 -5.10
CA CYS A 37 -7.13 2.04 -6.53
C CYS A 37 -8.64 2.20 -6.77
N ASP A 38 -9.46 1.55 -5.94
CA ASP A 38 -10.93 1.60 -6.06
C ASP A 38 -11.47 3.00 -5.75
N ARG A 39 -10.93 3.67 -4.72
CA ARG A 39 -11.34 5.04 -4.32
C ARG A 39 -10.99 6.08 -5.38
N GLU A 40 -9.84 5.92 -6.01
CA GLU A 40 -9.32 6.84 -7.04
C GLU A 40 -9.82 6.47 -8.44
N ASN A 41 -10.51 5.34 -8.59
CA ASN A 41 -10.94 4.77 -9.87
C ASN A 41 -9.79 4.64 -10.87
N VAL A 42 -8.66 4.09 -10.39
CA VAL A 42 -7.46 3.84 -11.19
C VAL A 42 -7.05 2.38 -11.11
N SER A 43 -6.40 1.89 -12.15
CA SER A 43 -5.71 0.59 -12.09
C SER A 43 -4.45 0.67 -11.23
N ILE A 44 -3.99 -0.49 -10.73
CA ILE A 44 -2.73 -0.57 -9.99
C ILE A 44 -1.51 -0.09 -10.81
N ASN A 45 -1.54 -0.24 -12.13
CA ASN A 45 -0.47 0.25 -13.00
C ASN A 45 -0.47 1.78 -13.04
N GLN A 46 -1.64 2.41 -13.20
CA GLN A 46 -1.77 3.87 -13.14
C GLN A 46 -1.37 4.42 -11.76
N LEU A 47 -1.67 3.69 -10.69
CA LEU A 47 -1.20 4.04 -9.35
C LEU A 47 0.33 3.96 -9.25
N ALA A 48 0.94 2.91 -9.80
CA ALA A 48 2.40 2.75 -9.83
C ALA A 48 3.10 3.85 -10.64
N ASP A 49 2.59 4.16 -11.84
CA ASP A 49 3.13 5.19 -12.73
C ASP A 49 3.10 6.60 -12.09
N ASN A 50 2.19 6.82 -11.12
CA ASN A 50 1.99 8.10 -10.46
C ASN A 50 2.18 8.01 -8.93
N ILE A 51 2.99 7.07 -8.44
CA ILE A 51 3.05 6.74 -7.01
C ILE A 51 3.41 7.95 -6.13
N ALA A 52 4.32 8.82 -6.58
CA ALA A 52 4.70 10.03 -5.85
C ALA A 52 3.51 10.99 -5.65
N HIS A 53 2.64 11.11 -6.67
CA HIS A 53 1.42 11.93 -6.57
C HIS A 53 0.46 11.37 -5.52
N PHE A 54 0.24 10.05 -5.52
CA PHE A 54 -0.64 9.41 -4.54
C PHE A 54 -0.07 9.47 -3.13
N ILE A 55 1.25 9.30 -2.94
CA ILE A 55 1.88 9.53 -1.63
C ILE A 55 1.60 10.96 -1.16
N GLN A 56 1.90 11.97 -1.96
CA GLN A 56 1.64 13.37 -1.59
C GLN A 56 0.15 13.61 -1.26
N LYS A 57 -0.77 13.01 -2.02
CA LYS A 57 -2.22 13.16 -1.83
C LYS A 57 -2.71 12.58 -0.50
N TYR A 58 -2.13 11.46 -0.06
CA TYR A 58 -2.53 10.75 1.17
C TYR A 58 -1.64 11.05 2.39
N ASP A 59 -0.54 11.78 2.21
CA ASP A 59 0.36 12.20 3.29
C ASP A 59 -0.30 13.23 4.22
N ALA A 60 0.38 13.64 5.29
CA ALA A 60 -0.20 14.42 6.39
C ALA A 60 -0.81 15.76 5.98
N PHE A 61 -0.37 16.33 4.86
CA PHE A 61 -0.82 17.61 4.32
C PHE A 61 -1.57 17.48 2.99
N GLY A 62 -1.83 16.26 2.54
CA GLY A 62 -2.53 15.99 1.29
C GLY A 62 -4.05 16.12 1.38
N LEU A 63 -4.71 16.17 0.22
CA LEU A 63 -6.18 16.27 0.14
C LEU A 63 -6.89 15.06 0.79
N GLU A 64 -6.25 13.90 0.79
CA GLU A 64 -6.74 12.65 1.36
C GLU A 64 -6.04 12.30 2.69
N ALA A 65 -5.41 13.27 3.35
CA ALA A 65 -4.66 13.07 4.60
C ALA A 65 -5.47 12.42 5.73
N GLU A 66 -6.77 12.71 5.82
CA GLU A 66 -7.65 12.07 6.79
C GLU A 66 -7.77 10.57 6.52
N PHE A 67 -7.95 10.19 5.24
CA PHE A 67 -8.04 8.80 4.84
C PHE A 67 -6.69 8.09 4.99
N GLY A 68 -5.60 8.74 4.59
CA GLY A 68 -4.23 8.22 4.70
C GLY A 68 -3.84 7.88 6.14
N ARG A 69 -4.32 8.66 7.13
CA ARG A 69 -4.09 8.45 8.56
C ARG A 69 -4.95 7.36 9.21
N ARG A 70 -5.95 6.80 8.51
CA ARG A 70 -6.80 5.75 9.04
C ARG A 70 -6.00 4.51 9.45
N SER A 71 -6.47 3.84 10.50
CA SER A 71 -5.86 2.63 11.04
C SER A 71 -4.37 2.83 11.37
N HIS A 72 -4.05 3.90 12.12
CA HIS A 72 -2.68 4.27 12.49
C HIS A 72 -1.76 4.50 11.28
N SER A 73 -2.22 5.32 10.33
CA SER A 73 -1.48 5.64 9.11
C SER A 73 -1.16 4.45 8.21
N ALA A 74 -1.91 3.34 8.33
CA ALA A 74 -1.62 2.13 7.57
C ALA A 74 -1.80 2.31 6.06
N TYR A 75 -2.68 3.20 5.60
CA TYR A 75 -2.86 3.47 4.17
C TYR A 75 -1.65 4.20 3.57
N ILE A 76 -1.18 5.29 4.19
CA ILE A 76 0.02 5.98 3.71
C ILE A 76 1.27 5.09 3.86
N ASN A 77 1.36 4.27 4.91
CA ASN A 77 2.45 3.31 5.05
C ASN A 77 2.43 2.24 3.95
N ALA A 78 1.25 1.74 3.56
CA ALA A 78 1.12 0.83 2.43
C ALA A 78 1.58 1.48 1.12
N LEU A 79 1.20 2.74 0.86
CA LEU A 79 1.68 3.49 -0.32
C LEU A 79 3.20 3.65 -0.33
N ARG A 80 3.83 3.97 0.80
CA ARG A 80 5.30 4.08 0.90
C ARG A 80 6.00 2.75 0.66
N ARG A 81 5.47 1.64 1.17
CA ARG A 81 6.00 0.31 0.85
C ARG A 81 5.81 -0.05 -0.62
N PHE A 82 4.70 0.38 -1.21
CA PHE A 82 4.45 0.17 -2.64
C PHE A 82 5.42 1.00 -3.49
N GLU A 83 5.72 2.24 -3.12
CA GLU A 83 6.76 3.06 -3.77
C GLU A 83 8.13 2.38 -3.72
N GLU A 84 8.55 1.85 -2.57
CA GLU A 84 9.79 1.09 -2.47
C GLU A 84 9.78 -0.08 -3.44
N PHE A 85 8.70 -0.86 -3.48
CA PHE A 85 8.53 -1.97 -4.40
C PHE A 85 8.67 -1.57 -5.87
N ILE A 86 8.06 -0.44 -6.28
CA ILE A 86 8.14 0.05 -7.67
C ILE A 86 9.56 0.51 -8.02
N ASN A 87 10.33 0.98 -7.04
CA ASN A 87 11.69 1.50 -7.24
C ASN A 87 12.79 0.43 -7.13
N ILE A 88 12.45 -0.84 -6.84
CA ILE A 88 13.40 -1.96 -6.92
C ILE A 88 13.67 -2.23 -8.39
N LYS A 89 14.85 -1.82 -8.85
CA LYS A 89 15.35 -2.10 -10.19
C LYS A 89 15.73 -3.56 -10.38
#